data_AF-A0A8R7Q0X4-F1
#
_entry.id   AF-A0A8R7Q0X4-F1
#
_cell.length_a   1.000
_cell.length_b   1.000
_cell.length_c   1.000
_cell.angle_alpha   90.00
_cell.angle_beta   90.00
_cell.angle_gamma   90.00
#
_symmetry.space_group_name_H-M   'P 1'
#
loop_
_entity.id
_entity.type
_entity.pdbx_description
1 polymer ?
#
loop_
_entity_poly.entity_id
_entity_poly.type
_entity_poly.pdbx_seq_one_letter_code
_entity_poly.pdbx_strand_id
1 'polypeptide(L)'
;AVAPAEEEAVILEVKKKWFHCAACPAPLKRPIFMCGNGHVVCCACGGGGNGNGDGGANKHCDLCGRATAYTHIPYMDGLVDAYQVPCPYRNFGCARSI
;
A
#
# COMPACT_ATOMS: atom_id res chain seq x y z
N ALA A 1 22.32 12.62 -22.42
CA ALA A 1 21.07 12.86 -21.68
C ALA A 1 20.04 11.87 -22.18
N VAL A 2 19.60 10.94 -21.34
CA VAL A 2 18.54 10.00 -21.70
C VAL A 2 17.23 10.75 -21.52
N ALA A 3 16.46 10.90 -22.58
CA ALA A 3 15.11 11.49 -22.49
C ALA A 3 14.29 10.66 -21.48
N PRO A 4 13.51 11.28 -20.59
CA PRO A 4 12.60 10.53 -19.74
C PRO A 4 11.66 9.76 -20.66
N ALA A 5 11.60 8.44 -20.49
CA ALA A 5 10.59 7.63 -21.17
C ALA A 5 9.22 8.25 -20.85
N GLU A 6 8.44 8.56 -21.88
CA GLU A 6 7.07 9.01 -21.71
C GLU A 6 6.31 7.88 -20.99
N GLU A 7 6.09 8.07 -19.69
CA GLU A 7 5.39 7.12 -18.84
C GLU A 7 3.90 7.20 -19.20
N GLU A 8 3.47 6.38 -20.17
CA GLU A 8 2.08 6.33 -20.61
C GLU A 8 1.20 5.87 -19.44
N ALA A 9 0.44 6.82 -18.87
CA ALA A 9 -0.42 6.56 -17.73
C ALA A 9 -1.67 5.76 -18.16
N VAL A 10 -1.85 4.58 -17.59
CA VAL A 10 -3.01 3.73 -17.82
C VAL A 10 -3.97 3.79 -16.63
N ILE A 11 -5.27 3.97 -16.89
CA ILE A 11 -6.30 3.89 -15.84
C ILE A 11 -6.61 2.41 -15.58
N LEU A 12 -6.28 1.94 -14.38
CA LEU A 12 -6.56 0.57 -13.94
C LEU A 12 -7.75 0.55 -12.98
N GLU A 13 -8.83 -0.12 -13.37
CA GLU A 13 -9.95 -0.41 -12.48
C GLU A 13 -9.67 -1.65 -11.64
N VAL A 14 -9.43 -1.44 -10.34
CA VAL A 14 -9.15 -2.50 -9.38
C VAL A 14 -10.07 -2.42 -8.17
N LYS A 15 -10.30 -3.56 -7.51
CA LYS A 15 -11.15 -3.61 -6.31
C LYS A 15 -10.45 -2.88 -5.17
N LYS A 16 -11.12 -1.90 -4.55
CA LYS A 16 -10.60 -1.15 -3.39
C LYS A 16 -10.04 -2.04 -2.28
N LYS A 17 -10.62 -3.23 -2.08
CA LYS A 17 -10.18 -4.23 -1.09
C LYS A 17 -8.73 -4.72 -1.29
N TRP A 18 -8.17 -4.57 -2.50
CA TRP A 18 -6.77 -4.94 -2.78
C TRP A 18 -5.78 -3.99 -2.13
N PHE A 19 -6.20 -2.75 -1.84
CA PHE A 19 -5.41 -1.76 -1.11
C PHE A 19 -5.75 -1.72 0.38
N HIS A 20 -6.11 -2.86 0.97
CA HIS A 20 -6.32 -2.97 2.42
C HIS A 20 -5.22 -3.83 3.04
N CYS A 21 -4.87 -3.50 4.29
CA CYS A 21 -3.93 -4.30 5.05
C CYS A 21 -4.47 -5.71 5.23
N ALA A 22 -3.62 -6.71 5.03
CA ALA A 22 -4.03 -8.10 5.19
C ALA A 22 -4.24 -8.50 6.68
N ALA A 23 -3.76 -7.68 7.62
CA ALA A 23 -3.84 -7.93 9.07
C ALA A 23 -4.83 -7.01 9.81
N CYS A 24 -5.33 -5.94 9.19
CA CYS A 24 -6.28 -5.02 9.82
C CYS A 24 -7.21 -4.39 8.77
N PRO A 25 -8.38 -3.84 9.16
CA PRO A 25 -9.33 -3.30 8.18
C PRO A 25 -8.90 -1.95 7.57
N ALA A 26 -7.71 -1.45 7.90
CA ALA A 26 -7.24 -0.16 7.40
C ALA A 26 -6.82 -0.22 5.92
N PRO A 27 -7.09 0.83 5.13
CA PRO A 27 -6.47 0.97 3.82
C PRO A 27 -4.95 1.08 3.96
N LEU A 28 -4.23 0.56 2.98
CA LEU A 28 -2.79 0.70 2.90
C LEU A 28 -2.42 2.18 2.75
N LYS A 29 -1.40 2.58 3.50
CA LYS A 29 -0.74 3.89 3.40
C LYS A 29 0.76 3.62 3.48
N ARG A 30 1.53 4.36 2.71
CA ARG A 30 3.00 4.35 2.79
C ARG A 30 3.47 4.59 4.24
N PRO A 31 4.53 3.92 4.71
CA PRO A 31 5.24 2.83 4.05
C PRO A 31 4.51 1.47 4.12
N ILE A 32 4.54 0.71 3.03
CA ILE A 32 3.89 -0.59 2.88
C ILE A 32 4.89 -1.74 3.00
N PHE A 33 4.50 -2.83 3.66
CA PHE A 33 5.36 -3.97 3.94
C PHE A 33 4.81 -5.28 3.39
N MET A 34 5.69 -6.21 3.06
CA MET A 34 5.34 -7.54 2.56
C MET A 34 6.09 -8.62 3.32
N CYS A 35 5.40 -9.70 3.71
CA CYS A 35 6.09 -10.90 4.22
C CYS A 35 6.71 -11.72 3.07
N GLY A 36 7.60 -12.66 3.39
CA GLY A 36 8.21 -13.55 2.38
C GLY A 36 7.25 -14.42 1.56
N ASN A 37 5.97 -14.52 1.97
CA ASN A 37 4.91 -15.23 1.24
C ASN A 37 3.96 -14.30 0.45
N GLY A 38 4.26 -13.00 0.37
CA GLY A 38 3.48 -12.05 -0.45
C GLY A 38 2.32 -11.33 0.24
N HIS A 39 2.02 -11.60 1.52
CA HIS A 39 0.98 -10.85 2.24
C HIS A 39 1.43 -9.42 2.53
N VAL A 40 0.64 -8.46 2.07
CA VAL A 40 0.90 -7.02 2.15
C VAL A 40 0.19 -6.40 3.36
N VAL A 41 0.91 -5.62 4.16
CA VAL A 41 0.40 -5.00 5.39
C VAL A 41 0.83 -3.54 5.50
N CYS A 42 0.11 -2.77 6.31
CA CYS A 42 0.45 -1.37 6.58
C CYS A 42 1.66 -1.25 7.52
N CYS A 43 2.23 -0.04 7.62
CA CYS A 43 3.35 0.28 8.52
C CYS A 43 3.11 -0.17 9.97
N ALA A 44 1.92 0.09 10.54
CA ALA A 44 1.63 -0.34 11.92
C ALA A 44 1.73 -1.86 12.10
N CYS A 45 1.22 -2.62 11.13
CA CYS A 45 1.24 -4.07 11.15
C CYS A 45 2.64 -4.63 10.82
N GLY A 46 3.36 -4.12 9.82
CA GLY A 46 4.64 -4.65 9.36
C GLY A 46 5.90 -4.02 9.98
N GLY A 47 5.94 -2.69 10.12
CA GLY A 47 7.14 -1.90 10.47
C GLY A 47 7.39 -1.68 11.96
N GLY A 48 6.53 -2.19 12.85
CA GLY A 48 6.60 -1.84 14.28
C GLY A 48 5.81 -0.57 14.56
N GLY A 49 5.06 -0.53 15.66
CA GLY A 49 4.08 0.52 15.95
C GLY A 49 4.66 1.93 16.19
N ASN A 50 5.94 2.17 15.94
CA ASN A 50 6.59 3.48 16.09
C ASN A 50 6.49 4.37 14.83
N GLY A 51 5.97 3.84 13.71
CA GLY A 51 5.75 4.63 12.49
C GLY A 51 7.02 5.02 11.71
N ASN A 52 8.19 4.59 12.18
CA ASN A 52 9.49 4.99 11.60
C ASN A 52 9.93 4.11 10.41
N GLY A 53 9.14 3.09 10.05
CA GLY A 53 9.43 2.26 8.88
C GLY A 53 10.58 1.27 9.07
N ASP A 54 11.15 1.18 10.28
CA ASP A 54 12.17 0.21 10.65
C ASP A 54 11.57 -1.20 10.76
N GLY A 55 11.23 -1.80 9.61
CA GLY A 55 10.79 -3.18 9.49
C GLY A 55 11.87 -4.13 9.99
N GLY A 56 11.87 -4.42 11.29
CA GLY A 56 13.00 -5.09 11.94
C GLY A 56 12.66 -6.01 13.12
N ALA A 57 11.39 -6.23 13.45
CA ALA A 57 11.01 -7.26 14.42
C ALA A 57 10.37 -8.44 13.69
N ASN A 58 10.79 -9.67 14.02
CA ASN A 58 10.06 -10.87 13.64
C ASN A 58 8.61 -10.73 14.14
N LYS A 59 7.66 -10.57 13.22
CA LYS A 59 6.24 -10.46 13.55
C LYS A 59 5.50 -11.71 13.08
N HIS A 60 4.43 -12.05 13.76
CA HIS A 60 3.55 -13.11 13.29
C HIS A 60 2.75 -12.61 12.09
N CYS A 61 2.70 -13.39 11.01
CA CYS A 61 1.75 -13.16 9.93
C CYS A 61 0.58 -14.13 10.12
N ASP A 62 -0.59 -13.60 10.48
CA ASP A 62 -1.78 -14.39 10.77
C ASP A 62 -2.20 -15.25 9.56
N LEU A 63 -2.00 -14.74 8.35
CA LEU A 63 -2.31 -15.46 7.10
C LEU A 63 -1.32 -16.59 6.81
N CYS A 64 -0.08 -16.49 7.30
CA CYS A 64 0.89 -17.57 7.20
C CYS A 64 0.84 -18.53 8.41
N GLY A 65 0.17 -18.13 9.50
CA GLY A 65 0.18 -18.86 10.77
C GLY A 65 1.58 -19.01 11.40
N ARG A 66 2.54 -18.15 11.05
CA ARG A 66 3.93 -18.26 11.54
C ARG A 66 4.63 -16.91 11.67
N ALA A 67 5.71 -16.91 12.45
CA ALA A 67 6.64 -15.78 12.49
C ALA A 67 7.23 -15.51 11.10
N THR A 68 7.34 -14.24 10.75
CA THR A 68 7.86 -13.77 9.47
C THR A 68 8.57 -12.44 9.64
N ALA A 69 9.49 -12.16 8.72
CA ALA A 69 10.02 -10.83 8.53
C ALA A 69 9.15 -10.09 7.50
N TYR A 70 8.87 -8.83 7.80
CA TYR A 70 8.20 -7.92 6.88
C TYR A 70 9.24 -6.98 6.28
N THR A 71 9.28 -6.93 4.94
CA THR A 71 10.19 -6.05 4.21
C THR A 71 9.39 -4.91 3.58
N HIS A 72 9.92 -3.68 3.66
CA HIS A 72 9.34 -2.52 2.98
C HIS A 72 9.37 -2.73 1.46
N ILE A 73 8.29 -2.35 0.76
CA ILE A 73 8.12 -2.53 -0.68
C ILE A 73 7.88 -1.18 -1.39
N PRO A 74 8.93 -0.44 -1.77
CA PRO A 74 8.83 0.93 -2.30
C PRO A 74 7.92 1.09 -3.53
N TYR A 75 7.86 0.08 -4.40
CA TYR A 75 6.98 0.12 -5.58
C TYR A 75 5.49 0.24 -5.20
N MET A 76 5.05 -0.46 -4.14
CA MET A 76 3.66 -0.37 -3.68
C MET A 76 3.36 0.98 -3.04
N ASP A 77 4.35 1.65 -2.45
CA ASP A 77 4.17 3.03 -1.98
C ASP A 77 3.87 3.96 -3.16
N GLY A 78 4.60 3.81 -4.27
CA GLY A 78 4.32 4.55 -5.50
C GLY A 78 2.93 4.26 -6.06
N LEU A 79 2.53 2.98 -6.06
CA LEU A 79 1.19 2.59 -6.52
C LEU A 79 0.07 3.17 -5.66
N VAL A 80 0.23 3.17 -4.33
CA VAL A 80 -0.76 3.73 -3.41
C VAL A 80 -0.78 5.26 -3.45
N ASP A 81 0.35 5.92 -3.73
CA ASP A 81 0.42 7.37 -3.93
C ASP A 81 -0.25 7.81 -5.26
N ALA A 82 -0.10 7.00 -6.31
CA ALA A 82 -0.75 7.21 -7.61
C ALA A 82 -2.22 6.78 -7.64
N TYR A 83 -2.67 5.99 -6.66
CA TYR A 83 -4.04 5.51 -6.57
C TYR A 83 -4.99 6.66 -6.24
N GLN A 84 -5.74 7.10 -7.25
CA GLN A 84 -6.75 8.13 -7.12
C GLN A 84 -8.15 7.50 -7.03
N VAL A 85 -8.92 7.89 -6.01
CA VAL A 85 -10.36 7.60 -5.95
C VAL A 85 -11.17 8.84 -6.33
N PRO A 86 -12.27 8.67 -7.09
CA PRO A 86 -13.17 9.78 -7.38
C PRO A 86 -13.66 10.42 -6.07
N CYS A 87 -13.72 11.75 -6.03
CA CYS A 87 -14.27 12.44 -4.87
C CYS A 87 -15.70 11.93 -4.59
N PRO A 88 -16.04 11.59 -3.33
CA PRO A 88 -17.41 11.19 -2.97
C PRO A 88 -18.45 12.28 -3.27
N TYR A 89 -18.02 13.55 -3.39
CA TYR A 89 -18.85 14.68 -3.77
C TYR A 89 -18.89 14.95 -5.28
N ARG A 90 -18.45 14.00 -6.12
CA ARG A 90 -18.54 14.12 -7.58
C ARG A 90 -19.97 14.38 -8.05
N ASN A 91 -20.96 13.79 -7.38
CA ASN A 91 -22.39 14.03 -7.66
C ASN A 91 -22.85 15.47 -7.33
N PHE A 92 -22.07 16.21 -6.53
CA PHE A 92 -22.32 17.63 -6.20
C PHE A 92 -21.42 18.58 -7.02
N GLY A 93 -20.76 18.08 -8.07
CA GLY A 93 -19.95 18.89 -9.00
C GLY A 93 -18.44 18.91 -8.70
N CYS A 94 -17.94 18.15 -7.71
CA CYS A 94 -16.51 18.10 -7.44
C CYS A 94 -15.78 17.20 -8.45
N ALA A 95 -14.97 17.80 -9.33
CA ALA A 95 -14.19 17.07 -10.34
C ALA A 95 -12.82 16.55 -9.83
N ARG A 96 -12.51 16.71 -8.54
CA ARG A 96 -11.24 16.27 -7.97
C ARG A 96 -11.24 14.76 -7.73
N SER A 97 -10.06 14.17 -7.81
CA SER A 97 -9.77 12.87 -7.22
C SER A 97 -8.99 13.07 -5.93
N ILE A 98 -9.08 12.11 -5.01
CA ILE A 98 -8.32 12.07 -3.76
C ILE A 98 -7.53 10.78 -3.64
#